data_AF-A0A1F8KU68-F1
#
_entry.id   AF-A0A1F8KU68-F1
#
_cell.length_a   1.000
_cell.length_b   1.000
_cell.length_c   1.000
_cell.angle_alpha   90.00
_cell.angle_beta   90.00
_cell.angle_gamma   90.00
#
_symmetry.space_group_name_H-M   'P 1'
#
loop_
_entity.id
_entity.type
_entity.pdbx_description
1 polymer ?
#
loop_
_entity_poly.entity_id
_entity_poly.type
_entity_poly.pdbx_seq_one_letter_code
_entity_poly.pdbx_strand_id
1 'polypeptide(L)'
;MQIKQYLAEQKASWRKWLGWVSLFGFCYIVGLFLPEGFDWVIFFSKGAVSPVWTPWTPVILKFLNWPLVVAITLFAIIYRSFRYNRSPWPIALAILSLPTMWVLYLGNLDGLVLAGLLLLPWGVPLAAMKPQLAAFALLAKKRSMIAGVVWGLISLALWGLWPLNFMNTLTPEWRVEWVQDISLFPWGIIIALPLLWLSRGDEDLLMAAGSFVTPHLFPYHFILLMPSLARMNPIWMVVTWFVSWTPLLANWVGPIGWRMGNVLAACIWLGIYFGKRMKLTQKMAENVPVPAINPQIGSDLPTIDKLP
;
A
#
# COMPACT_ATOMS: atom_id res chain seq x y z
N MET A 1 29.68 18.22 28.38
CA MET A 1 29.37 16.90 27.78
C MET A 1 28.09 16.92 26.94
N GLN A 2 27.01 17.56 27.40
CA GLN A 2 25.71 17.64 26.71
C GLN A 2 25.74 18.35 25.32
N ILE A 3 26.56 19.38 25.11
CA ILE A 3 26.62 20.11 23.82
C ILE A 3 27.21 19.26 22.70
N LYS A 4 28.25 18.46 22.97
CA LYS A 4 28.84 17.56 21.97
C LYS A 4 27.89 16.43 21.58
N GLN A 5 27.09 15.95 22.53
CA GLN A 5 26.09 14.91 22.32
C GLN A 5 24.90 15.45 21.51
N TYR A 6 24.41 16.65 21.82
CA TYR A 6 23.39 17.37 21.05
C TYR A 6 23.84 17.63 19.60
N LEU A 7 25.06 18.13 19.40
CA LEU A 7 25.61 18.36 18.05
C LEU A 7 25.83 17.06 17.26
N ALA A 8 26.19 15.96 17.93
CA ALA A 8 26.32 14.65 17.30
C ALA A 8 24.95 14.09 16.86
N GLU A 9 23.92 14.22 17.70
CA GLU A 9 22.54 13.84 17.37
C GLU A 9 21.98 14.68 16.23
N GLN A 10 22.23 16.00 16.24
CA GLN A 10 21.80 16.92 15.18
C GLN A 10 22.51 16.62 13.85
N LYS A 11 23.82 16.34 13.88
CA LYS A 11 24.61 15.95 12.70
C LYS A 11 24.17 14.60 12.13
N ALA A 12 23.81 13.65 13.00
CA ALA A 12 23.24 12.37 12.59
C ALA A 12 21.83 12.52 11.99
N SER A 13 21.05 13.49 12.45
CA SER A 13 19.73 13.82 11.90
C SER A 13 19.83 14.44 10.50
N TRP A 14 20.71 15.43 10.31
CA TRP A 14 20.88 16.10 9.00
C TRP A 14 21.31 15.15 7.89
N ARG A 15 22.23 14.23 8.16
CA ARG A 15 22.68 13.23 7.17
C ARG A 15 21.55 12.33 6.67
N LYS A 16 20.60 11.98 7.55
CA LYS A 16 19.43 11.18 7.18
C LYS A 16 18.49 11.98 6.27
N TRP A 17 18.24 13.25 6.58
CA TRP A 17 17.43 14.14 5.74
C TRP A 17 18.06 14.36 4.38
N LEU A 18 19.38 14.58 4.33
CA LEU A 18 20.10 14.72 3.07
C LEU A 18 19.94 13.47 2.20
N GLY A 19 20.01 12.27 2.78
CA GLY A 19 19.78 11.02 2.04
C GLY A 19 18.39 10.96 1.38
N TRP A 20 17.33 11.36 2.09
CA TRP A 20 15.97 11.38 1.54
C TRP A 20 15.77 12.47 0.49
N VAL A 21 16.33 13.67 0.70
CA VAL A 21 16.30 14.75 -0.28
C VAL A 21 17.05 14.35 -1.56
N SER A 22 18.23 13.74 -1.42
CA SER A 22 18.99 13.22 -2.56
C SER A 22 18.24 12.12 -3.30
N LEU A 23 17.58 11.20 -2.59
CA LEU A 23 16.76 10.17 -3.21
C LEU A 23 15.58 10.78 -3.97
N PHE A 24 14.88 11.76 -3.40
CA PHE A 24 13.79 12.45 -4.08
C PHE A 24 14.28 13.18 -5.33
N GLY A 25 15.40 13.89 -5.23
CA GLY A 25 16.07 14.54 -6.36
C GLY A 25 16.45 13.55 -7.46
N PHE A 26 16.98 12.38 -7.08
CA PHE A 26 17.25 11.29 -8.02
C PHE A 26 15.98 10.80 -8.72
N CYS A 27 14.89 10.54 -7.97
CA CYS A 27 13.62 10.15 -8.57
C CYS A 27 13.03 11.22 -9.51
N TYR A 28 13.23 12.50 -9.21
CA TYR A 28 12.86 13.60 -10.10
C TYR A 28 13.69 13.59 -11.39
N ILE A 29 15.01 13.39 -11.29
CA ILE A 29 15.89 13.25 -12.46
C ILE A 29 15.44 12.06 -13.32
N VAL A 30 15.11 10.92 -12.71
CA VAL A 30 14.54 9.77 -13.45
C VAL A 30 13.28 10.18 -14.21
N GLY A 31 12.40 10.97 -13.59
CA GLY A 31 11.20 11.50 -14.25
C GLY A 31 11.45 12.37 -15.48
N LEU A 32 12.62 13.00 -15.60
CA LEU A 32 13.01 13.73 -16.82
C LEU A 32 13.31 12.81 -18.01
N PHE A 33 13.64 11.55 -17.76
CA PHE A 33 13.98 10.56 -18.79
C PHE A 33 12.84 9.59 -19.11
N LEU A 34 11.79 9.56 -18.29
CA LEU A 34 10.61 8.75 -18.56
C LEU A 34 9.67 9.47 -19.53
N PRO A 35 9.12 8.77 -20.55
CA PRO A 35 8.11 9.36 -21.42
C PRO A 35 6.85 9.67 -20.62
N GLU A 36 6.18 10.77 -20.97
CA GLU A 36 4.91 11.14 -20.36
C GLU A 36 3.83 10.10 -20.71
N GLY A 37 3.13 9.63 -19.69
CA GLY A 37 2.07 8.65 -19.87
C GLY A 37 0.79 9.24 -20.47
N PHE A 38 -0.04 8.37 -21.05
CA PHE A 38 -1.29 8.76 -21.73
C PHE A 38 -2.23 9.60 -20.85
N ASP A 39 -2.50 9.17 -19.61
CA ASP A 39 -3.41 9.88 -18.71
C ASP A 39 -2.88 11.28 -18.37
N TRP A 40 -1.55 11.40 -18.22
CA TRP A 40 -0.90 12.67 -17.95
C TRP A 40 -1.05 13.64 -19.14
N VAL A 41 -0.69 13.20 -20.34
CA VAL A 41 -0.71 14.04 -21.56
C VAL A 41 -2.14 14.43 -21.94
N ILE A 42 -3.08 13.49 -21.87
CA ILE A 42 -4.43 13.72 -22.36
C ILE A 42 -5.29 14.46 -21.33
N PHE A 43 -5.14 14.15 -20.03
CA PHE A 43 -6.03 14.66 -18.98
C PHE A 43 -5.31 15.58 -18.00
N PHE A 44 -4.35 15.05 -17.23
CA PHE A 44 -3.88 15.73 -16.01
C PHE A 44 -3.04 16.99 -16.29
N SER A 45 -2.18 16.98 -17.31
CA SER A 45 -1.39 18.15 -17.72
C SER A 45 -2.26 19.33 -18.17
N LYS A 46 -3.50 19.04 -18.60
CA LYS A 46 -4.50 20.03 -19.03
C LYS A 46 -5.47 20.42 -17.91
N GLY A 47 -5.30 19.85 -16.71
CA GLY A 47 -6.21 20.05 -15.58
C GLY A 47 -7.56 19.34 -15.70
N ALA A 48 -7.72 18.45 -16.69
CA ALA A 48 -8.93 17.65 -16.85
C ALA A 48 -8.91 16.45 -15.92
N VAL A 49 -10.04 16.19 -15.26
CA VAL A 49 -10.21 15.07 -14.33
C VAL A 49 -11.53 14.36 -14.60
N SER A 50 -11.49 13.03 -14.64
CA SER A 50 -12.71 12.21 -14.68
C SER A 50 -13.50 12.33 -13.36
N PRO A 51 -14.83 12.19 -13.37
CA PRO A 51 -15.67 12.24 -12.17
C PRO A 51 -15.31 11.24 -11.07
N VAL A 52 -14.47 10.24 -11.37
CA VAL A 52 -13.92 9.29 -10.38
C VAL A 52 -12.76 9.86 -9.55
N TRP A 53 -12.37 11.11 -9.80
CA TRP A 53 -11.46 11.89 -8.95
C TRP A 53 -12.23 12.89 -8.12
N THR A 54 -11.65 13.28 -6.99
CA THR A 54 -12.25 14.28 -6.13
C THR A 54 -12.17 15.70 -6.68
N PRO A 55 -13.09 16.62 -6.29
CA PRO A 55 -13.14 17.99 -6.79
C PRO A 55 -11.91 18.86 -6.55
N TRP A 56 -11.07 18.53 -5.56
CA TRP A 56 -9.83 19.29 -5.29
C TRP A 56 -8.62 18.79 -6.10
N THR A 57 -8.75 17.70 -6.86
CA THR A 57 -7.68 17.19 -7.73
C THR A 57 -7.16 18.24 -8.72
N PRO A 58 -8.02 19.00 -9.44
CA PRO A 58 -7.55 20.08 -10.33
C PRO A 58 -6.74 21.17 -9.63
N VAL A 59 -7.02 21.44 -8.35
CA VAL A 59 -6.25 22.43 -7.57
C VAL A 59 -4.83 21.90 -7.33
N ILE A 60 -4.71 20.62 -6.99
CA ILE A 60 -3.41 19.96 -6.78
C ILE A 60 -2.61 19.91 -8.08
N LEU A 61 -3.25 19.61 -9.21
CA LEU A 61 -2.60 19.51 -10.52
C LEU A 61 -1.85 20.79 -10.93
N LYS A 62 -2.30 21.98 -10.48
CA LYS A 62 -1.61 23.26 -10.75
C LYS A 62 -0.18 23.31 -10.22
N PHE A 63 0.16 22.47 -9.24
CA PHE A 63 1.47 22.43 -8.61
C PHE A 63 2.31 21.25 -9.09
N LEU A 64 1.82 20.46 -10.05
CA LEU A 64 2.49 19.27 -10.54
C LEU A 64 3.06 19.48 -11.93
N ASN A 65 4.20 18.84 -12.17
CA ASN A 65 4.73 18.56 -13.48
C ASN A 65 5.03 17.06 -13.58
N TRP A 66 5.30 16.57 -14.79
CA TRP A 66 5.55 15.16 -15.01
C TRP A 66 6.67 14.58 -14.13
N PRO A 67 7.88 15.17 -14.11
CA PRO A 67 8.96 14.68 -13.24
C PRO A 67 8.60 14.64 -11.76
N LEU A 68 7.80 15.59 -11.28
CA LEU A 68 7.34 15.63 -9.89
C LEU A 68 6.37 14.49 -9.57
N VAL A 69 5.47 14.13 -10.48
CA VAL A 69 4.58 12.97 -10.31
C VAL A 69 5.39 11.68 -10.21
N VAL A 70 6.37 11.49 -11.09
CA VAL A 70 7.28 10.34 -11.03
C VAL A 70 8.05 10.33 -9.70
N ALA A 71 8.62 11.47 -9.31
CA ALA A 71 9.39 11.61 -8.08
C ALA A 71 8.58 11.23 -6.84
N ILE A 72 7.37 11.79 -6.71
CA ILE A 72 6.47 11.50 -5.59
C ILE A 72 6.10 10.02 -5.57
N THR A 73 5.76 9.44 -6.73
CA THR A 73 5.36 8.03 -6.85
C THR A 73 6.47 7.08 -6.40
N LEU A 74 7.66 7.22 -7.00
CA LEU A 74 8.81 6.37 -6.67
C LEU A 74 9.26 6.57 -5.23
N PHE A 75 9.36 7.82 -4.77
CA PHE A 75 9.76 8.12 -3.40
C PHE A 75 8.77 7.53 -2.39
N ALA A 76 7.46 7.65 -2.62
CA ALA A 76 6.46 7.12 -1.72
C ALA A 76 6.51 5.59 -1.62
N ILE A 77 6.72 4.89 -2.75
CA ILE A 77 6.91 3.44 -2.78
C ILE A 77 8.17 3.03 -2.03
N ILE A 78 9.31 3.67 -2.33
CA ILE A 78 10.61 3.35 -1.72
C ILE A 78 10.55 3.61 -0.22
N TYR A 79 10.08 4.79 0.18
CA TYR A 79 10.02 5.20 1.57
C TYR A 79 9.09 4.31 2.38
N ARG A 80 7.88 4.01 1.89
CA ARG A 80 6.94 3.13 2.60
C ARG A 80 7.49 1.71 2.74
N SER A 81 8.06 1.16 1.67
CA SER A 81 8.69 -0.17 1.69
C SER A 81 9.84 -0.21 2.69
N PHE A 82 10.72 0.80 2.67
CA PHE A 82 11.87 0.91 3.57
C PHE A 82 11.46 0.99 5.05
N ARG A 83 10.34 1.64 5.36
CA ARG A 83 9.80 1.69 6.73
C ARG A 83 9.36 0.31 7.24
N TYR A 84 8.92 -0.59 6.34
CA TYR A 84 8.55 -1.95 6.71
C TYR A 84 9.75 -2.90 6.76
N ASN A 85 10.66 -2.80 5.79
CA ASN A 85 11.86 -3.62 5.70
C ASN A 85 12.95 -2.86 4.94
N ARG A 86 14.16 -2.82 5.50
CA ARG A 86 15.31 -2.11 4.90
C ARG A 86 15.98 -2.87 3.76
N SER A 87 15.60 -4.13 3.53
CA SER A 87 16.09 -4.91 2.40
C SER A 87 15.76 -4.22 1.07
N PRO A 88 16.68 -4.18 0.09
CA PRO A 88 16.40 -3.63 -1.24
C PRO A 88 15.43 -4.48 -2.05
N TRP A 89 15.29 -5.78 -1.74
CA TRP A 89 14.49 -6.72 -2.52
C TRP A 89 12.99 -6.37 -2.57
N PRO A 90 12.29 -6.16 -1.43
CA PRO A 90 10.88 -5.74 -1.48
C PRO A 90 10.68 -4.40 -2.19
N ILE A 91 11.65 -3.48 -2.09
CA ILE A 91 11.60 -2.18 -2.76
C ILE A 91 11.64 -2.39 -4.28
N ALA A 92 12.61 -3.17 -4.75
CA ALA A 92 12.74 -3.50 -6.17
C ALA A 92 11.49 -4.20 -6.70
N LEU A 93 10.96 -5.20 -5.97
CA LEU A 93 9.73 -5.89 -6.36
C LEU A 93 8.51 -4.98 -6.36
N ALA A 94 8.37 -4.06 -5.40
CA ALA A 94 7.28 -3.09 -5.39
C ALA A 94 7.35 -2.12 -6.59
N ILE A 95 8.56 -1.66 -6.95
CA ILE A 95 8.78 -0.81 -8.13
C ILE A 95 8.48 -1.57 -9.42
N LEU A 96 8.99 -2.80 -9.53
CA LEU A 96 8.84 -3.68 -10.70
C LEU A 96 7.54 -4.51 -10.64
N SER A 97 6.54 -4.09 -9.90
CA SER A 97 5.22 -4.75 -9.90
C SER A 97 4.35 -4.16 -11.00
N LEU A 98 3.41 -4.95 -11.54
CA LEU A 98 2.50 -4.45 -12.56
C LEU A 98 1.76 -3.17 -12.12
N PRO A 99 1.20 -3.06 -10.89
CA PRO A 99 0.49 -1.84 -10.51
C PRO A 99 1.35 -0.58 -10.56
N THR A 100 2.61 -0.66 -10.11
CA THR A 100 3.53 0.48 -10.15
C THR A 100 3.93 0.82 -11.58
N MET A 101 4.34 -0.17 -12.37
CA MET A 101 4.74 0.03 -13.75
C MET A 101 3.58 0.60 -14.58
N TRP A 102 2.36 0.14 -14.32
CA TRP A 102 1.15 0.64 -14.97
C TRP A 102 0.89 2.10 -14.61
N VAL A 103 0.93 2.49 -13.33
CA VAL A 103 0.76 3.90 -12.93
C VAL A 103 1.80 4.80 -13.58
N LEU A 104 3.07 4.38 -13.63
CA LEU A 104 4.13 5.15 -14.30
C LEU A 104 3.91 5.21 -15.82
N TYR A 105 3.50 4.11 -16.44
CA TYR A 105 3.25 4.05 -17.88
C TYR A 105 2.07 4.92 -18.31
N LEU A 106 0.98 4.93 -17.54
CA LEU A 106 -0.16 5.80 -17.80
C LEU A 106 0.07 7.25 -17.34
N GLY A 107 0.96 7.48 -16.38
CA GLY A 107 1.11 8.77 -15.74
C GLY A 107 -0.06 9.12 -14.81
N ASN A 108 -0.54 8.12 -14.07
CA ASN A 108 -1.67 8.27 -13.15
C ASN A 108 -1.24 8.89 -11.79
N LEU A 109 -2.18 9.47 -11.04
CA LEU A 109 -1.90 10.17 -9.78
C LEU A 109 -1.99 9.29 -8.53
N ASP A 110 -2.21 7.97 -8.66
CA ASP A 110 -2.29 7.07 -7.50
C ASP A 110 -1.01 7.08 -6.64
N GLY A 111 0.15 7.45 -7.20
CA GLY A 111 1.37 7.67 -6.41
C GLY A 111 1.28 8.85 -5.44
N LEU A 112 0.51 9.90 -5.78
CA LEU A 112 0.21 11.00 -4.85
C LEU A 112 -0.68 10.51 -3.72
N VAL A 113 -1.68 9.67 -4.02
CA VAL A 113 -2.54 9.05 -3.00
C VAL A 113 -1.70 8.27 -1.99
N LEU A 114 -0.69 7.51 -2.47
CA LEU A 114 0.26 6.81 -1.62
C LEU A 114 1.09 7.77 -0.74
N ALA A 115 1.54 8.89 -1.29
CA ALA A 115 2.20 9.94 -0.50
C ALA A 115 1.25 10.52 0.57
N GLY A 116 -0.03 10.65 0.26
CA GLY A 116 -1.05 11.06 1.23
C GLY A 116 -1.17 10.08 2.39
N LEU A 117 -1.14 8.78 2.10
CA LEU A 117 -1.16 7.72 3.13
C LEU A 117 0.07 7.82 4.06
N LEU A 118 1.25 8.16 3.53
CA LEU A 118 2.46 8.34 4.33
C LEU A 118 2.37 9.52 5.31
N LEU A 119 1.58 10.53 4.98
CA LEU A 119 1.44 11.77 5.72
C LEU A 119 0.22 11.79 6.65
N LEU A 120 -0.50 10.66 6.80
CA LEU A 120 -1.67 10.59 7.70
C LEU A 120 -1.29 10.98 9.15
N PRO A 121 -2.14 11.75 9.86
CA PRO A 121 -3.49 12.17 9.45
C PRO A 121 -3.56 13.44 8.57
N TRP A 122 -2.46 14.18 8.41
CA TRP A 122 -2.44 15.44 7.64
C TRP A 122 -2.56 15.23 6.13
N GLY A 123 -2.13 14.07 5.64
CA GLY A 123 -2.23 13.69 4.24
C GLY A 123 -3.63 13.25 3.78
N VAL A 124 -4.68 13.37 4.60
CA VAL A 124 -6.05 12.98 4.25
C VAL A 124 -6.54 13.59 2.93
N PRO A 125 -6.37 14.89 2.64
CA PRO A 125 -6.79 15.46 1.35
C PRO A 125 -6.15 14.75 0.16
N LEU A 126 -4.87 14.40 0.27
CA LEU A 126 -4.12 13.73 -0.79
C LEU A 126 -4.50 12.24 -0.89
N ALA A 127 -4.65 11.56 0.25
CA ALA A 127 -5.10 10.16 0.31
C ALA A 127 -6.54 10.00 -0.20
N ALA A 128 -7.41 10.99 0.02
CA ALA A 128 -8.80 10.95 -0.40
C ALA A 128 -8.99 11.29 -1.88
N MET A 129 -7.96 11.72 -2.63
CA MET A 129 -8.08 12.07 -4.06
C MET A 129 -8.66 10.94 -4.92
N LYS A 130 -8.38 9.70 -4.50
CA LYS A 130 -8.93 8.47 -5.07
C LYS A 130 -9.26 7.53 -3.90
N PRO A 131 -10.49 7.59 -3.35
CA PRO A 131 -10.80 6.98 -2.06
C PRO A 131 -10.96 5.46 -2.11
N GLN A 132 -10.98 4.83 -3.29
CA GLN A 132 -11.35 3.43 -3.53
C GLN A 132 -10.67 2.46 -2.57
N LEU A 133 -9.36 2.57 -2.41
CA LEU A 133 -8.60 1.78 -1.43
C LEU A 133 -8.18 2.63 -0.22
N ALA A 134 -7.72 3.85 -0.47
CA ALA A 134 -7.12 4.70 0.56
C ALA A 134 -8.07 5.06 1.71
N ALA A 135 -9.39 5.11 1.48
CA ALA A 135 -10.37 5.38 2.53
C ALA A 135 -10.33 4.34 3.66
N PHE A 136 -10.06 3.07 3.34
CA PHE A 136 -9.98 2.00 4.33
C PHE A 136 -8.79 2.17 5.28
N ALA A 137 -7.68 2.77 4.83
CA ALA A 137 -6.55 3.08 5.71
C ALA A 137 -6.91 4.09 6.81
N LEU A 138 -7.87 4.98 6.56
CA LEU A 138 -8.32 5.95 7.56
C LEU A 138 -8.96 5.28 8.78
N LEU A 139 -9.55 4.09 8.60
CA LEU A 139 -10.18 3.31 9.65
C LEU A 139 -9.17 2.64 10.59
N ALA A 140 -7.88 2.58 10.22
CA ALA A 140 -6.86 1.91 11.00
C ALA A 140 -6.56 2.64 12.33
N LYS A 141 -6.67 3.97 12.34
CA LYS A 141 -6.28 4.82 13.48
C LYS A 141 -7.34 5.88 13.73
N LYS A 142 -7.73 6.05 15.00
CA LYS A 142 -8.71 7.06 15.42
C LYS A 142 -8.40 8.47 14.91
N ARG A 143 -7.12 8.88 14.95
CA ARG A 143 -6.70 10.22 14.46
C ARG A 143 -6.94 10.39 12.95
N SER A 144 -6.60 9.39 12.16
CA SER A 144 -6.82 9.39 10.71
C SER A 144 -8.31 9.34 10.36
N MET A 145 -9.09 8.56 11.11
CA MET A 145 -10.54 8.48 10.96
C MET A 145 -11.19 9.84 11.24
N ILE A 146 -10.83 10.50 12.35
CA ILE A 146 -11.34 11.84 12.68
C ILE A 146 -10.96 12.85 11.61
N ALA A 147 -9.69 12.87 11.17
CA ALA A 147 -9.25 13.76 10.09
C ALA A 147 -10.00 13.48 8.78
N GLY A 148 -10.28 12.21 8.48
CA GLY A 148 -11.12 11.77 7.36
C GLY A 148 -12.54 12.32 7.43
N VAL A 149 -13.19 12.21 8.59
CA VAL A 149 -14.55 12.76 8.82
C VAL A 149 -14.56 14.27 8.69
N VAL A 150 -13.62 14.96 9.34
CA VAL A 150 -13.52 16.43 9.27
C VAL A 150 -13.29 16.89 7.84
N TRP A 151 -12.34 16.28 7.11
CA TRP A 151 -12.11 16.59 5.70
C TRP A 151 -13.33 16.26 4.83
N GLY A 152 -14.00 15.14 5.09
CA GLY A 152 -15.24 14.75 4.42
C GLY A 152 -16.30 15.84 4.54
N LEU A 153 -16.57 16.32 5.76
CA LEU A 153 -17.52 17.41 6.01
C LEU A 153 -17.11 18.72 5.34
N ILE A 154 -15.83 19.11 5.42
CA ILE A 154 -15.30 20.29 4.73
C ILE A 154 -15.49 20.15 3.22
N SER A 155 -15.20 18.96 2.67
CA SER A 155 -15.30 18.73 1.24
C SER A 155 -16.74 18.79 0.73
N LEU A 156 -17.69 18.30 1.52
CA LEU A 156 -19.11 18.40 1.20
C LEU A 156 -19.60 19.85 1.29
N ALA A 157 -19.11 20.63 2.25
CA ALA A 157 -19.45 22.05 2.38
C ALA A 157 -18.91 22.89 1.20
N LEU A 158 -17.71 22.59 0.71
CA LEU A 158 -17.06 23.35 -0.36
C LEU A 158 -17.48 22.91 -1.77
N TRP A 159 -17.73 21.61 -1.98
CA TRP A 159 -17.98 21.04 -3.32
C TRP A 159 -19.30 20.28 -3.46
N GLY A 160 -20.17 20.33 -2.45
CA GLY A 160 -21.48 19.67 -2.46
C GLY A 160 -21.39 18.15 -2.40
N LEU A 161 -22.43 17.46 -2.88
CA LEU A 161 -22.58 15.99 -2.85
C LEU A 161 -21.73 15.27 -3.93
N TRP A 162 -20.47 15.66 -4.07
CA TRP A 162 -19.54 15.08 -5.04
C TRP A 162 -19.38 13.54 -4.96
N PRO A 163 -19.55 12.84 -3.81
CA PRO A 163 -19.47 11.38 -3.80
C PRO A 163 -20.52 10.69 -4.67
N LEU A 164 -21.63 11.37 -5.00
CA LEU A 164 -22.65 10.84 -5.92
C LEU A 164 -22.08 10.63 -7.33
N ASN A 165 -20.99 11.32 -7.71
CA ASN A 165 -20.31 11.10 -8.99
C ASN A 165 -19.77 9.67 -9.12
N PHE A 166 -19.48 8.98 -8.00
CA PHE A 166 -19.05 7.58 -8.03
C PHE A 166 -20.17 6.61 -8.42
N MET A 167 -21.44 7.03 -8.38
CA MET A 167 -22.53 6.18 -8.85
C MET A 167 -22.40 5.87 -10.35
N ASN A 168 -21.70 6.71 -11.11
CA ASN A 168 -21.40 6.44 -12.52
C ASN A 168 -20.62 5.13 -12.72
N THR A 169 -19.78 4.73 -11.76
CA THR A 169 -19.01 3.47 -11.86
C THR A 169 -19.87 2.23 -11.66
N LEU A 170 -21.12 2.39 -11.25
CA LEU A 170 -22.09 1.29 -11.08
C LEU A 170 -22.96 1.06 -12.33
N THR A 171 -22.85 1.93 -13.34
CA THR A 171 -23.64 1.84 -14.57
C THR A 171 -23.17 0.69 -15.46
N PRO A 172 -24.06 0.07 -16.26
CA PRO A 172 -23.68 -0.94 -17.25
C PRO A 172 -22.67 -0.41 -18.28
N GLU A 173 -22.83 0.84 -18.72
CA GLU A 173 -21.98 1.50 -19.71
C GLU A 173 -20.53 1.58 -19.23
N TRP A 174 -20.33 1.91 -17.95
CA TRP A 174 -19.02 1.92 -17.33
C TRP A 174 -18.32 0.56 -17.43
N ARG A 175 -19.04 -0.54 -17.21
CA ARG A 175 -18.44 -1.90 -17.27
C ARG A 175 -18.06 -2.32 -18.68
N VAL A 176 -18.73 -1.77 -19.69
CA VAL A 176 -18.42 -2.03 -21.11
C VAL A 176 -17.20 -1.22 -21.53
N GLU A 177 -17.13 0.06 -21.13
CA GLU A 177 -16.00 0.94 -21.44
C GLU A 177 -14.72 0.49 -20.71
N TRP A 178 -14.85 0.13 -19.42
CA TRP A 178 -13.75 -0.17 -18.53
C TRP A 178 -13.71 -1.65 -18.17
N VAL A 179 -13.34 -2.48 -19.14
CA VAL A 179 -13.20 -3.95 -18.95
C VAL A 179 -12.16 -4.33 -17.88
N GLN A 180 -11.27 -3.40 -17.52
CA GLN A 180 -10.28 -3.54 -16.45
C GLN A 180 -10.87 -3.32 -15.05
N ASP A 181 -12.15 -2.91 -14.93
CA ASP A 181 -12.83 -2.82 -13.65
C ASP A 181 -13.08 -4.22 -13.08
N ILE A 182 -12.34 -4.53 -12.02
CA ILE A 182 -12.37 -5.83 -11.35
C ILE A 182 -13.27 -5.81 -10.10
N SER A 183 -14.00 -4.71 -9.88
CA SER A 183 -14.92 -4.55 -8.75
C SER A 183 -15.84 -5.75 -8.55
N LEU A 184 -15.88 -6.26 -7.31
CA LEU A 184 -16.82 -7.30 -6.89
C LEU A 184 -18.06 -6.73 -6.21
N PHE A 185 -18.19 -5.41 -6.13
CA PHE A 185 -19.32 -4.78 -5.46
C PHE A 185 -20.64 -5.11 -6.18
N PRO A 186 -21.73 -5.40 -5.44
CA PRO A 186 -21.82 -5.47 -3.98
C PRO A 186 -21.45 -6.83 -3.38
N TRP A 187 -21.32 -7.88 -4.20
CA TRP A 187 -21.18 -9.28 -3.75
C TRP A 187 -19.91 -9.58 -2.96
N GLY A 188 -18.83 -8.84 -3.21
CA GLY A 188 -17.59 -8.99 -2.46
C GLY A 188 -17.70 -8.62 -0.98
N ILE A 189 -18.82 -8.02 -0.54
CA ILE A 189 -19.11 -7.74 0.88
C ILE A 189 -19.04 -8.98 1.77
N ILE A 190 -19.42 -10.15 1.24
CA ILE A 190 -19.43 -11.43 1.96
C ILE A 190 -18.01 -11.81 2.40
N ILE A 191 -17.02 -11.49 1.57
CA ILE A 191 -15.60 -11.72 1.86
C ILE A 191 -15.02 -10.53 2.63
N ALA A 192 -15.35 -9.31 2.22
CA ALA A 192 -14.77 -8.10 2.78
C ALA A 192 -15.08 -7.92 4.28
N LEU A 193 -16.31 -8.18 4.74
CA LEU A 193 -16.69 -7.94 6.14
C LEU A 193 -15.89 -8.77 7.15
N PRO A 194 -15.77 -10.11 7.00
CA PRO A 194 -14.89 -10.90 7.85
C PRO A 194 -13.43 -10.42 7.82
N LEU A 195 -12.90 -10.11 6.63
CA LEU A 195 -11.52 -9.67 6.48
C LEU A 195 -11.30 -8.30 7.15
N LEU A 196 -12.20 -7.34 6.98
CA LEU A 196 -12.15 -6.03 7.63
C LEU A 196 -12.13 -6.16 9.15
N TRP A 197 -12.95 -7.05 9.72
CA TRP A 197 -12.96 -7.32 11.15
C TRP A 197 -11.61 -7.85 11.67
N LEU A 198 -10.99 -8.74 10.91
CA LEU A 198 -9.67 -9.31 11.20
C LEU A 198 -8.51 -8.32 10.93
N SER A 199 -8.77 -7.24 10.19
CA SER A 199 -7.78 -6.24 9.77
C SER A 199 -7.69 -5.02 10.69
N ARG A 200 -8.53 -4.94 11.73
CA ARG A 200 -8.61 -3.77 12.61
C ARG A 200 -7.23 -3.34 13.13
N GLY A 201 -6.96 -2.04 12.99
CA GLY A 201 -5.70 -1.43 13.42
C GLY A 201 -4.54 -1.53 12.42
N ASP A 202 -4.75 -2.11 11.24
CA ASP A 202 -3.70 -2.32 10.23
C ASP A 202 -4.11 -1.74 8.87
N GLU A 203 -3.43 -0.66 8.46
CA GLU A 203 -3.76 0.12 7.25
C GLU A 203 -3.75 -0.73 5.99
N ASP A 204 -2.70 -1.56 5.78
CA ASP A 204 -2.57 -2.34 4.55
C ASP A 204 -3.57 -3.50 4.52
N LEU A 205 -3.83 -4.16 5.66
CA LEU A 205 -4.85 -5.23 5.72
C LEU A 205 -6.25 -4.67 5.48
N LEU A 206 -6.57 -3.49 6.02
CA LEU A 206 -7.86 -2.83 5.80
C LEU A 206 -8.04 -2.43 4.33
N MET A 207 -7.02 -1.88 3.68
CA MET A 207 -7.06 -1.57 2.26
C MET A 207 -7.21 -2.83 1.40
N ALA A 208 -6.47 -3.91 1.71
CA ALA A 208 -6.57 -5.18 0.99
C ALA A 208 -7.91 -5.89 1.20
N ALA A 209 -8.54 -5.76 2.37
CA ALA A 209 -9.89 -6.24 2.60
C ALA A 209 -10.93 -5.36 1.89
N GLY A 210 -10.74 -4.04 1.93
CA GLY A 210 -11.63 -3.05 1.32
C GLY A 210 -11.68 -3.12 -0.20
N SER A 211 -10.62 -3.60 -0.86
CA SER A 211 -10.62 -3.80 -2.31
C SER A 211 -11.71 -4.75 -2.79
N PHE A 212 -12.20 -5.67 -1.96
CA PHE A 212 -13.30 -6.57 -2.34
C PHE A 212 -14.68 -5.89 -2.33
N VAL A 213 -14.82 -4.71 -1.71
CA VAL A 213 -16.13 -4.03 -1.57
C VAL A 213 -16.12 -2.60 -2.10
N THR A 214 -15.01 -2.13 -2.70
CA THR A 214 -15.03 -0.85 -3.42
C THR A 214 -15.86 -0.99 -4.70
N PRO A 215 -16.71 0.00 -5.04
CA PRO A 215 -17.56 -0.04 -6.24
C PRO A 215 -16.78 0.02 -7.54
N HIS A 216 -15.54 0.50 -7.50
CA HIS A 216 -14.63 0.65 -8.63
C HIS A 216 -13.23 0.23 -8.21
N LEU A 217 -12.59 -0.64 -9.01
CA LEU A 217 -11.23 -1.10 -8.74
C LEU A 217 -10.55 -1.52 -10.03
N PHE A 218 -9.39 -0.92 -10.33
CA PHE A 218 -8.51 -1.39 -11.39
C PHE A 218 -7.27 -2.03 -10.76
N PRO A 219 -6.62 -3.00 -11.45
CA PRO A 219 -5.41 -3.64 -10.93
C PRO A 219 -4.30 -2.67 -10.55
N TYR A 220 -4.18 -1.52 -11.23
CA TYR A 220 -3.14 -0.54 -10.89
C TYR A 220 -3.38 0.17 -9.55
N HIS A 221 -4.61 0.22 -9.02
CA HIS A 221 -4.89 0.82 -7.70
C HIS A 221 -4.13 0.11 -6.58
N PHE A 222 -3.75 -1.16 -6.78
CA PHE A 222 -2.93 -1.89 -5.82
C PHE A 222 -1.53 -1.32 -5.62
N ILE A 223 -1.09 -0.31 -6.39
CA ILE A 223 0.12 0.47 -6.10
C ILE A 223 0.17 0.94 -4.64
N LEU A 224 -0.98 1.28 -4.04
CA LEU A 224 -1.06 1.72 -2.65
C LEU A 224 -0.64 0.64 -1.64
N LEU A 225 -0.74 -0.62 -2.07
CA LEU A 225 -0.42 -1.82 -1.30
C LEU A 225 0.90 -2.46 -1.71
N MET A 226 1.50 -2.12 -2.86
CA MET A 226 2.78 -2.72 -3.27
C MET A 226 3.92 -2.58 -2.26
N PRO A 227 4.03 -1.47 -1.48
CA PRO A 227 5.02 -1.41 -0.41
C PRO A 227 4.85 -2.48 0.68
N SER A 228 3.65 -3.05 0.85
CA SER A 228 3.39 -4.08 1.87
C SER A 228 4.06 -5.41 1.57
N LEU A 229 4.59 -5.62 0.36
CA LEU A 229 5.47 -6.77 0.04
C LEU A 229 6.61 -6.89 1.05
N ALA A 230 7.14 -5.76 1.53
CA ALA A 230 8.18 -5.68 2.55
C ALA A 230 7.78 -6.28 3.92
N ARG A 231 6.48 -6.46 4.17
CA ARG A 231 5.95 -7.01 5.42
C ARG A 231 5.80 -8.53 5.39
N MET A 232 5.84 -9.13 4.21
CA MET A 232 5.58 -10.55 3.99
C MET A 232 6.83 -11.39 4.24
N ASN A 233 6.65 -12.70 4.39
CA ASN A 233 7.78 -13.63 4.26
C ASN A 233 8.20 -13.73 2.77
N PRO A 234 9.40 -14.24 2.46
CA PRO A 234 9.91 -14.27 1.08
C PRO A 234 9.01 -15.01 0.10
N ILE A 235 8.37 -16.11 0.54
CA ILE A 235 7.48 -16.92 -0.30
C ILE A 235 6.25 -16.09 -0.70
N TRP A 236 5.53 -15.52 0.28
CA TRP A 236 4.36 -14.69 0.01
C TRP A 236 4.71 -13.43 -0.79
N MET A 237 5.89 -12.84 -0.54
CA MET A 237 6.38 -11.69 -1.29
C MET A 237 6.53 -12.03 -2.78
N VAL A 238 7.21 -13.14 -3.11
CA VAL A 238 7.43 -13.57 -4.49
C VAL A 238 6.12 -13.99 -5.16
N VAL A 239 5.29 -14.78 -4.47
CA VAL A 239 3.97 -15.20 -4.98
C VAL A 239 3.10 -13.98 -5.28
N THR A 240 3.00 -13.04 -4.35
CA THR A 240 2.19 -11.82 -4.53
C THR A 240 2.72 -10.97 -5.69
N TRP A 241 4.05 -10.87 -5.83
CA TRP A 241 4.66 -10.18 -6.96
C TRP A 241 4.30 -10.83 -8.29
N PHE A 242 4.42 -12.16 -8.43
CA PHE A 242 4.01 -12.87 -9.65
C PHE A 242 2.50 -12.71 -9.92
N VAL A 243 1.66 -12.84 -8.90
CA VAL A 243 0.21 -12.65 -9.01
C VAL A 243 -0.11 -11.23 -9.47
N SER A 244 0.70 -10.22 -9.10
CA SER A 244 0.48 -8.85 -9.55
C SER A 244 0.49 -8.69 -11.07
N TRP A 245 1.20 -9.56 -11.79
CA TRP A 245 1.30 -9.55 -13.25
C TRP A 245 0.18 -10.32 -13.97
N THR A 246 -0.55 -11.18 -13.25
CA THR A 246 -1.61 -12.03 -13.82
C THR A 246 -2.79 -11.29 -14.45
N PRO A 247 -3.13 -10.02 -14.14
CA PRO A 247 -4.14 -9.30 -14.90
C PRO A 247 -3.83 -9.19 -16.40
N LEU A 248 -2.55 -9.22 -16.79
CA LEU A 248 -2.15 -9.22 -18.21
C LEU A 248 -2.59 -10.49 -18.95
N LEU A 249 -2.99 -11.56 -18.26
CA LEU A 249 -3.60 -12.73 -18.88
C LEU A 249 -4.82 -12.36 -19.73
N ALA A 250 -5.47 -11.22 -19.46
CA ALA A 250 -6.54 -10.67 -20.26
C ALA A 250 -6.20 -10.51 -21.76
N ASN A 251 -4.92 -10.35 -22.10
CA ASN A 251 -4.47 -10.28 -23.49
C ASN A 251 -4.64 -11.59 -24.26
N TRP A 252 -4.74 -12.73 -23.56
CA TRP A 252 -4.89 -14.06 -24.16
C TRP A 252 -6.26 -14.68 -23.89
N VAL A 253 -6.82 -14.48 -22.69
CA VAL A 253 -8.12 -15.07 -22.31
C VAL A 253 -9.30 -14.10 -22.40
N GLY A 254 -9.04 -12.88 -22.90
CA GLY A 254 -10.04 -11.82 -23.02
C GLY A 254 -10.39 -11.14 -21.70
N PRO A 255 -11.47 -10.34 -21.66
CA PRO A 255 -11.81 -9.47 -20.53
C PRO A 255 -11.89 -10.16 -19.17
N ILE A 256 -12.23 -11.46 -19.14
CA ILE A 256 -12.29 -12.23 -17.89
C ILE A 256 -10.94 -12.29 -17.17
N GLY A 257 -9.82 -12.23 -17.90
CA GLY A 257 -8.46 -12.29 -17.35
C GLY A 257 -8.14 -11.13 -16.40
N TRP A 258 -8.79 -9.96 -16.57
CA TRP A 258 -8.60 -8.83 -15.66
C TRP A 258 -8.94 -9.19 -14.22
N ARG A 259 -9.94 -10.07 -14.02
CA ARG A 259 -10.42 -10.49 -12.69
C ARG A 259 -9.35 -11.18 -11.83
N MET A 260 -8.25 -11.62 -12.43
CA MET A 260 -7.07 -12.09 -11.69
C MET A 260 -6.51 -11.04 -10.72
N GLY A 261 -6.80 -9.74 -10.94
CA GLY A 261 -6.47 -8.70 -9.97
C GLY A 261 -7.15 -8.89 -8.60
N ASN A 262 -8.27 -9.60 -8.49
CA ASN A 262 -8.86 -9.95 -7.19
C ASN A 262 -8.02 -10.98 -6.41
N VAL A 263 -7.28 -11.84 -7.13
CA VAL A 263 -6.34 -12.79 -6.51
C VAL A 263 -5.18 -12.03 -5.85
N LEU A 264 -4.75 -10.92 -6.46
CA LEU A 264 -3.73 -10.05 -5.87
C LEU A 264 -4.15 -9.53 -4.49
N ALA A 265 -5.39 -9.04 -4.35
CA ALA A 265 -5.92 -8.60 -3.06
C ALA A 265 -5.86 -9.72 -1.99
N ALA A 266 -6.27 -10.93 -2.36
CA ALA A 266 -6.23 -12.08 -1.47
C ALA A 266 -4.79 -12.43 -1.06
N CYS A 267 -3.86 -12.47 -2.01
CA CYS A 267 -2.44 -12.73 -1.74
C CYS A 267 -1.82 -11.67 -0.83
N ILE A 268 -2.11 -10.39 -1.06
CA ILE A 268 -1.64 -9.29 -0.22
C ILE A 268 -2.16 -9.49 1.21
N TRP A 269 -3.47 -9.71 1.36
CA TRP A 269 -4.10 -9.86 2.67
C TRP A 269 -3.52 -11.06 3.43
N LEU A 270 -3.52 -12.25 2.82
CA LEU A 270 -3.02 -13.49 3.43
C LEU A 270 -1.52 -13.39 3.76
N GLY A 271 -0.71 -12.85 2.84
CA GLY A 271 0.73 -12.70 3.00
C GLY A 271 1.09 -11.81 4.19
N ILE A 272 0.39 -10.69 4.37
CA ILE A 272 0.58 -9.80 5.53
C ILE A 272 0.06 -10.49 6.81
N TYR A 273 -1.16 -11.06 6.76
CA TYR A 273 -1.83 -11.62 7.93
C TYR A 273 -1.03 -12.78 8.55
N PHE A 274 -0.61 -13.75 7.73
CA PHE A 274 0.20 -14.87 8.20
C PHE A 274 1.62 -14.44 8.58
N GLY A 275 2.21 -13.48 7.86
CA GLY A 275 3.52 -12.90 8.23
C GLY A 275 3.52 -12.24 9.61
N LYS A 276 2.43 -11.56 9.98
CA LYS A 276 2.26 -10.94 11.30
C LYS A 276 2.15 -11.98 12.42
N ARG A 277 1.38 -13.04 12.22
CA ARG A 277 1.22 -14.11 13.22
C ARG A 277 2.53 -14.83 13.51
N MET A 278 3.31 -15.16 12.48
CA MET A 278 4.60 -15.82 12.66
C MET A 278 5.56 -15.00 13.54
N LYS A 279 5.65 -13.68 13.30
CA LYS A 279 6.49 -12.78 14.12
C LYS A 279 6.04 -12.71 15.58
N LEU A 280 4.73 -12.72 15.83
CA LEU A 280 4.19 -12.74 17.19
C LEU A 280 4.52 -14.06 17.90
N THR A 281 4.34 -15.20 17.22
CA THR A 281 4.67 -16.52 17.78
C THR A 281 6.16 -16.66 18.08
N GLN A 282 7.03 -16.21 17.18
CA GLN A 282 8.49 -16.18 17.42
C GLN A 282 8.84 -15.35 18.64
N LYS A 283 8.30 -14.13 18.73
CA LYS A 283 8.53 -13.27 19.90
C LYS A 283 8.00 -13.89 21.19
N MET A 284 6.87 -14.61 21.15
CA MET A 284 6.37 -15.33 22.33
C MET A 284 7.28 -16.48 22.73
N ALA A 285 7.77 -17.27 21.76
CA ALA A 285 8.69 -18.38 22.00
C ALA A 285 10.03 -17.92 22.59
N GLU A 286 10.58 -16.79 22.12
CA GLU A 286 11.80 -16.17 22.66
C GLU A 286 11.64 -15.68 24.10
N ASN A 287 10.41 -15.36 24.53
CA ASN A 287 10.11 -14.89 25.88
C ASN A 287 9.69 -16.01 26.84
N VAL A 288 9.65 -17.27 26.40
CA VAL A 288 9.46 -18.40 27.32
C VAL A 288 10.76 -18.59 28.10
N PRO A 289 10.77 -18.43 29.44
CA PRO A 289 11.97 -18.68 30.22
C PRO A 289 12.41 -20.13 30.00
N VAL A 290 13.68 -20.31 29.60
CA VAL A 290 14.29 -21.64 29.50
C VAL A 290 14.10 -22.28 30.88
N PRO A 291 13.42 -23.44 30.99
CA PRO A 291 13.32 -24.11 32.29
C PRO A 291 14.75 -24.31 32.77
N ALA A 292 15.03 -23.83 33.99
CA ALA A 292 16.31 -24.05 34.63
C ALA A 292 16.56 -25.56 34.57
N ILE A 293 17.47 -25.98 33.70
CA ILE A 293 17.97 -27.36 33.67
C ILE A 293 18.58 -27.52 35.05
N ASN A 294 17.84 -28.16 35.95
CA ASN A 294 18.32 -28.41 37.30
C ASN A 294 19.51 -29.36 37.15
N PRO A 295 20.76 -28.90 37.34
CA PRO A 295 21.93 -29.73 37.09
C PRO A 295 22.08 -30.85 38.15
N GLN A 296 21.12 -30.98 39.07
CA GLN A 296 21.13 -31.98 40.14
C GLN A 296 20.45 -33.31 39.80
N ILE A 297 19.94 -33.53 38.59
CA ILE A 297 19.51 -34.87 38.15
C ILE A 297 20.64 -35.50 37.33
N GLY A 298 21.76 -35.75 38.01
CA GLY A 298 22.97 -36.29 37.40
C GLY A 298 23.80 -37.01 38.44
N SER A 299 23.36 -38.18 38.89
CA SER A 299 24.24 -39.24 39.41
C SER A 299 23.54 -40.56 39.75
N ASP A 300 22.21 -40.60 39.92
CA ASP A 300 21.57 -41.81 40.46
C ASP A 300 20.98 -42.68 39.34
N LEU A 301 21.84 -43.10 38.39
CA LEU A 301 21.55 -44.26 37.55
C LEU A 301 22.17 -45.48 38.25
N PRO A 302 21.36 -46.46 38.70
CA PRO A 302 21.89 -47.66 39.30
C PRO A 302 22.76 -48.42 38.28
N THR A 303 24.03 -48.60 38.60
CA THR A 303 24.89 -49.56 37.94
C THR A 303 24.25 -50.95 38.08
N ILE A 304 23.80 -51.50 36.96
CA ILE A 304 23.42 -52.90 36.86
C ILE A 304 24.71 -53.70 36.97
N ASP A 305 25.05 -54.07 38.21
CA ASP A 305 26.06 -55.07 38.46
C ASP A 305 25.56 -56.43 38.00
N LYS A 306 26.51 -57.12 37.38
CA LYS A 306 26.39 -58.44 36.76
C LYS A 306 25.84 -59.46 37.76
N LEU A 307 24.84 -60.22 37.35
CA LEU A 307 24.50 -61.51 37.96
C LEU A 307 25.26 -62.64 37.21
N PRO A 308 25.63 -63.73 37.93
CA PRO A 308 26.51 -64.79 37.47
C PRO A 308 25.93 -65.65 36.34
#